data_AF-A0A535B1B5-F1
#
_entry.id   AF-A0A535B1B5-F1
#
_cell.length_a   1.000
_cell.length_b   1.000
_cell.length_c   1.000
_cell.angle_alpha   90.00
_cell.angle_beta   90.00
_cell.angle_gamma   90.00
#
_symmetry.space_group_name_H-M   'P 1'
#
loop_
_entity.id
_entity.type
_entity.pdbx_description
1 polymer ?
#
loop_
_entity_poly.entity_id
_entity_poly.type
_entity_poly.pdbx_seq_one_letter_code
_entity_poly.pdbx_strand_id
1 'polypeptide(L)'
;MARLIGLDAEDQEVAFHAGLLHDIGQIGLPEELLNKQGSYTPEEFAQIQKHTILGAALAGPFRPATVLGPAIRHHHERWDGTGYPDKLQGGAIPMMARIV
;
A
#
# COMPACT_ATOMS: atom_id res chain seq x y z
N MET A 1 10.71 0.66 -11.12
CA MET A 1 9.82 1.48 -11.98
C MET A 1 10.18 2.96 -11.96
N ALA A 2 10.26 3.62 -10.79
CA ALA A 2 10.48 5.07 -10.66
C ALA A 2 11.58 5.68 -11.57
N ARG A 3 12.77 5.08 -11.62
CA ARG A 3 13.85 5.52 -12.51
C ARG A 3 13.49 5.45 -14.00
N LEU A 4 12.77 4.41 -14.42
CA LEU A 4 12.41 4.20 -15.83
C LEU A 4 11.40 5.23 -16.34
N ILE A 5 10.55 5.75 -15.45
CA ILE A 5 9.55 6.77 -15.78
C ILE A 5 10.05 8.19 -15.52
N GLY A 6 11.35 8.37 -15.20
CA GLY A 6 11.99 9.67 -15.10
C GLY A 6 11.71 10.45 -13.81
N LEU A 7 11.31 9.79 -12.72
CA LEU A 7 11.18 10.45 -11.41
C LEU A 7 12.54 10.89 -10.87
N ASP A 8 12.56 11.97 -10.09
CA ASP A 8 13.79 12.49 -9.48
C ASP A 8 14.33 11.58 -8.37
N ALA A 9 15.48 11.96 -7.78
CA ALA A 9 16.13 11.15 -6.77
C ALA A 9 15.30 11.01 -5.48
N GLU A 10 14.58 12.06 -5.08
CA GLU A 10 13.75 12.05 -3.88
C GLU A 10 12.56 11.11 -4.05
N ASP A 11 11.86 11.22 -5.18
CA ASP A 11 10.76 10.34 -5.55
C ASP A 11 11.20 8.88 -5.74
N GLN A 12 12.40 8.65 -6.25
CA GLN A 12 12.99 7.30 -6.33
C GLN A 12 13.23 6.70 -4.94
N GLU A 13 13.72 7.49 -3.97
CA GLU A 13 13.86 7.02 -2.58
C GLU A 13 12.50 6.75 -1.93
N VAL A 14 11.48 7.56 -2.20
CA VAL A 14 10.12 7.30 -1.72
C VAL A 14 9.59 5.99 -2.29
N ALA A 15 9.72 5.77 -3.59
CA ALA A 15 9.29 4.54 -4.24
C ALA A 15 10.04 3.30 -3.69
N PHE A 16 11.33 3.44 -3.37
CA PHE A 16 12.11 2.38 -2.74
C PHE A 16 11.56 2.00 -1.36
N HIS A 17 11.32 2.98 -0.49
CA HIS A 17 10.74 2.72 0.84
C HIS A 17 9.31 2.19 0.75
N ALA A 18 8.50 2.71 -0.17
CA ALA A 18 7.14 2.23 -0.40
C ALA A 18 7.14 0.76 -0.84
N GLY A 19 8.00 0.39 -1.80
CA GLY A 19 8.14 -1.01 -2.22
C GLY A 19 8.59 -1.94 -1.08
N LEU A 20 9.49 -1.47 -0.21
CA LEU A 20 9.95 -2.26 0.94
C LEU A 20 8.86 -2.42 2.03
N LEU A 21 8.02 -1.41 2.22
CA LEU A 21 7.14 -1.30 3.39
C LEU A 21 5.64 -1.41 3.05
N HIS A 22 5.24 -1.63 1.81
CA HIS A 22 3.83 -1.65 1.40
C HIS A 22 2.98 -2.63 2.22
N ASP A 23 3.55 -3.77 2.59
CA ASP A 23 2.88 -4.80 3.39
C ASP A 23 3.19 -4.75 4.90
N ILE A 24 3.88 -3.72 5.40
CA ILE A 24 4.29 -3.67 6.82
C ILE A 24 3.10 -3.76 7.79
N GLY A 25 1.91 -3.32 7.36
CA GLY A 25 0.70 -3.39 8.15
C GLY A 25 0.17 -4.80 8.40
N GLN A 26 0.68 -5.82 7.70
CA GLN A 26 0.32 -7.22 7.94
C GLN A 26 0.69 -7.67 9.36
N ILE A 27 1.69 -7.02 9.99
CA ILE A 27 2.07 -7.28 11.40
C ILE A 27 0.91 -7.05 12.38
N GLY A 28 -0.07 -6.22 12.02
CA GLY A 28 -1.25 -5.95 12.84
C GLY A 28 -2.44 -6.87 12.55
N LEU A 29 -2.29 -7.87 11.68
CA LEU A 29 -3.34 -8.82 11.35
C LEU A 29 -3.24 -10.11 12.19
N PRO A 30 -4.36 -10.82 12.41
CA PRO A 30 -4.37 -12.15 13.02
C PRO A 30 -3.45 -13.15 12.30
N GLU A 31 -2.68 -13.91 13.08
CA GLU A 31 -1.74 -14.91 12.55
C GLU A 31 -2.45 -16.00 11.74
N GLU A 32 -3.66 -16.39 12.14
CA GLU A 32 -4.46 -17.40 11.46
C GLU A 32 -4.87 -16.95 10.05
N LEU A 33 -5.02 -15.64 9.83
CA LEU A 33 -5.26 -15.08 8.51
C LEU A 33 -3.98 -15.14 7.67
N LEU A 34 -2.84 -14.69 8.22
CA LEU A 34 -1.57 -14.65 7.49
C LEU A 34 -1.08 -16.04 7.06
N ASN A 35 -1.33 -17.07 7.89
CA ASN A 35 -0.90 -18.44 7.64
C ASN A 35 -1.96 -19.31 6.95
N LYS A 36 -3.11 -18.74 6.57
CA LYS A 36 -4.22 -19.49 5.97
C LYS A 36 -3.78 -20.13 4.64
N GLN A 37 -4.10 -21.41 4.48
CA GLN A 37 -3.98 -22.10 3.20
C GLN A 37 -5.30 -22.00 2.42
N GLY A 38 -5.21 -21.70 1.12
CA GLY A 38 -6.38 -21.55 0.25
C GLY A 38 -6.97 -20.13 0.27
N SER A 39 -8.14 -19.97 -0.35
CA SER A 39 -8.77 -18.67 -0.54
C SER A 39 -9.37 -18.13 0.76
N TYR A 40 -9.28 -16.81 0.95
CA TYR A 40 -10.00 -16.10 2.00
C TYR A 40 -11.51 -16.07 1.72
N THR A 41 -12.32 -16.15 2.78
CA THR A 41 -13.74 -15.74 2.69
C THR A 41 -13.84 -14.22 2.48
N PRO A 42 -15.01 -13.69 2.07
CA PRO A 42 -15.19 -12.24 1.93
C PRO A 42 -14.87 -11.46 3.21
N GLU A 43 -15.21 -12.02 4.37
CA GLU A 43 -14.97 -11.41 5.69
C GLU A 43 -13.49 -11.43 6.05
N GLU A 44 -12.81 -12.54 5.79
CA GLU A 44 -11.37 -12.68 5.98
C GLU A 44 -10.60 -11.74 5.06
N PHE A 45 -11.02 -11.65 3.79
CA PHE A 45 -10.41 -10.75 2.83
C PHE A 45 -10.60 -9.29 3.25
N ALA A 46 -11.75 -8.92 3.81
CA ALA A 46 -11.97 -7.59 4.38
C ALA A 46 -11.06 -7.28 5.57
N GLN A 47 -10.61 -8.29 6.33
CA GLN A 47 -9.58 -8.12 7.37
C GLN A 47 -8.19 -7.96 6.75
N ILE A 48 -7.85 -8.78 5.76
CA ILE A 48 -6.58 -8.67 5.03
C ILE A 48 -6.40 -7.26 4.45
N GLN A 49 -7.44 -6.69 3.84
CA GLN A 49 -7.40 -5.34 3.25
C GLN A 49 -6.96 -4.24 4.24
N LYS A 50 -7.15 -4.44 5.55
CA LYS A 50 -6.78 -3.46 6.59
C LYS A 50 -5.28 -3.25 6.72
N HIS A 51 -4.43 -4.15 6.21
CA HIS A 51 -2.98 -3.96 6.27
C HIS A 51 -2.55 -2.66 5.60
N THR A 52 -3.25 -2.21 4.55
CA THR A 52 -2.96 -0.93 3.87
C THR A 52 -3.10 0.26 4.82
N ILE A 53 -4.18 0.27 5.60
CA ILE A 53 -4.51 1.32 6.59
C ILE A 53 -3.51 1.28 7.75
N LEU A 54 -3.24 0.08 8.26
CA LEU A 54 -2.29 -0.12 9.36
C LEU A 54 -0.87 0.26 8.94
N GLY A 55 -0.43 -0.16 7.76
CA GLY A 55 0.89 0.14 7.21
C GLY A 55 1.10 1.63 7.01
N ALA A 56 0.09 2.35 6.51
CA ALA A 56 0.15 3.79 6.38
C ALA A 56 0.31 4.51 7.73
N ALA A 57 -0.36 4.03 8.79
CA ALA A 57 -0.19 4.56 10.14
C ALA A 57 1.21 4.27 10.72
N LEU A 58 1.84 3.18 10.31
CA LEU A 58 3.19 2.78 10.72
C LEU A 58 4.32 3.46 9.92
N ALA A 59 4.00 4.20 8.85
CA ALA A 59 4.98 4.76 7.94
C ALA A 59 5.81 5.94 8.53
N GLY A 60 5.25 6.64 9.51
CA GLY A 60 5.79 7.90 10.04
C GLY A 60 7.25 7.90 10.50
N PRO A 61 7.78 6.83 11.11
CA PRO A 61 9.19 6.76 11.50
C PRO A 61 10.19 6.65 10.34
N PHE A 62 9.77 6.19 9.15
CA PHE A 62 10.68 5.95 8.01
C PHE A 62 10.82 7.18 7.11
N ARG A 63 9.72 7.92 6.93
CA ARG A 63 9.59 9.16 6.16
C ARG A 63 8.38 9.93 6.70
N PRO A 64 8.26 11.24 6.41
CA PRO A 64 7.03 11.96 6.69
C PRO A 64 5.82 11.15 6.22
N ALA A 65 4.89 10.89 7.14
CA ALA A 65 3.72 10.04 6.86
C ALA A 65 2.89 10.60 5.69
N THR A 66 2.96 11.91 5.45
CA THR A 66 2.33 12.59 4.32
C THR A 66 2.90 12.19 2.95
N VAL A 67 4.12 11.65 2.91
CA VAL A 67 4.80 11.24 1.67
C VAL A 67 4.69 9.73 1.46
N LEU A 68 5.06 8.93 2.47
CA LEU A 68 5.10 7.47 2.36
C LEU A 68 3.75 6.81 2.66
N GLY A 69 2.97 7.38 3.58
CA GLY A 69 1.68 6.84 4.00
C GLY A 69 0.68 6.67 2.85
N PRO A 70 0.49 7.66 1.95
CA PRO A 70 -0.38 7.49 0.79
C PRO A 70 0.07 6.38 -0.17
N ALA A 71 1.38 6.18 -0.35
CA ALA A 71 1.90 5.10 -1.19
C ALA A 71 1.51 3.73 -0.62
N ILE A 72 1.68 3.54 0.69
CA ILE A 72 1.33 2.30 1.40
C ILE A 72 -0.18 2.11 1.49
N ARG A 73 -0.95 3.17 1.77
CA ARG A 73 -2.41 3.07 1.92
C ARG A 73 -3.10 2.62 0.63
N HIS A 74 -2.59 3.05 -0.52
CA HIS A 74 -3.32 2.96 -1.78
C HIS A 74 -2.69 2.00 -2.79
N HIS A 75 -1.68 1.21 -2.41
CA HIS A 75 -0.99 0.32 -3.36
C HIS A 75 -1.88 -0.81 -3.93
N HIS A 76 -3.04 -1.06 -3.32
CA HIS A 76 -4.07 -1.96 -3.84
C HIS A 76 -5.24 -1.23 -4.52
N GLU A 77 -5.16 0.09 -4.69
CA GLU A 77 -6.10 0.81 -5.54
C GLU A 77 -5.90 0.40 -6.99
N ARG A 78 -7.02 0.31 -7.71
CA ARG A 78 -7.03 -0.09 -9.12
C ARG A 78 -7.49 1.08 -9.96
N TRP A 79 -6.92 1.24 -11.14
CA TRP A 79 -7.21 2.38 -12.03
C TRP A 79 -8.70 2.58 -12.31
N ASP A 80 -9.46 1.49 -12.35
CA ASP A 80 -10.91 1.42 -12.57
C ASP A 80 -11.77 1.69 -11.32
N GLY A 81 -11.17 1.88 -10.14
CA GLY A 81 -11.85 2.11 -8.87
C GLY A 81 -12.39 0.86 -8.20
N THR A 82 -12.02 -0.33 -8.67
CA THR A 82 -12.41 -1.61 -8.06
C THR A 82 -11.44 -2.06 -6.95
N GLY A 83 -10.41 -1.24 -6.69
CA GLY A 83 -9.43 -1.47 -5.63
C GLY A 83 -9.95 -1.09 -4.24
N TYR A 84 -9.00 -0.99 -3.31
CA TYR A 84 -9.26 -0.67 -1.90
C TYR A 84 -8.04 0.08 -1.32
N PRO A 85 -8.18 0.77 -0.16
CA PRO A 85 -9.34 0.86 0.72
C PRO A 85 -10.35 1.95 0.38
N ASP A 86 -9.97 2.96 -0.42
CA ASP A 86 -10.75 4.18 -0.62
C ASP A 86 -11.42 4.25 -2.01
N LYS A 87 -11.13 3.29 -2.90
CA LYS A 87 -11.70 3.14 -4.24
C LYS A 87 -11.38 4.33 -5.15
N LEU A 88 -10.13 4.79 -5.05
CA LEU A 88 -9.61 5.87 -5.87
C LEU A 88 -9.53 5.44 -7.34
N GLN A 89 -9.74 6.40 -8.25
CA GLN A 89 -9.79 6.15 -9.69
C GLN A 89 -8.77 6.99 -10.44
N GLY A 90 -8.13 6.38 -11.44
CA GLY A 90 -7.19 7.05 -12.33
C GLY A 90 -6.14 7.89 -11.59
N GLY A 91 -6.07 9.18 -11.93
CA GLY A 91 -5.11 10.11 -11.35
C GLY A 91 -5.32 10.45 -9.87
N ALA A 92 -6.46 10.07 -9.26
CA ALA A 92 -6.66 10.21 -7.82
C ALA A 92 -5.78 9.25 -7.01
N ILE A 93 -5.32 8.15 -7.63
CA ILE A 93 -4.36 7.23 -7.02
C ILE A 93 -2.98 7.90 -7.02
N PRO A 94 -2.33 8.07 -5.85
CA PRO A 94 -1.01 8.69 -5.81
C PRO A 94 -0.02 8.01 -6.74
N MET A 95 0.88 8.78 -7.35
CA MET A 95 1.87 8.24 -8.28
C MET A 95 2.66 7.09 -7.66
N MET A 96 3.11 7.25 -6.41
CA MET A 96 3.90 6.23 -5.72
C MET A 96 3.11 4.94 -5.48
N ALA A 97 1.81 5.03 -5.17
CA ALA A 97 0.97 3.84 -5.01
C ALA A 97 0.77 3.06 -6.32
N ARG A 98 0.84 3.73 -7.48
CA ARG A 98 0.67 3.09 -8.80
C ARG A 98 1.89 2.32 -9.30
N ILE A 99 3.05 2.55 -8.69
CA ILE A 99 4.34 2.00 -9.14
C ILE A 99 5.02 1.10 -8.09
N VAL A 100 4.33 0.86 -6.98
CA VAL A 100 4.65 -0.11 -5.93
C VAL A 100 4.13 -1.48 -6.37
#